data_AF-A0A8H4LX63-F1
#
_entry.id   AF-A0A8H4LX63-F1
#
_cell.length_a   1.000
_cell.length_b   1.000
_cell.length_c   1.000
_cell.angle_alpha   90.00
_cell.angle_beta   90.00
_cell.angle_gamma   90.00
#
_symmetry.space_group_name_H-M   'P 1'
#
loop_
_entity.id
_entity.type
_entity.pdbx_description
1 polymer ?
#
loop_
_entity_poly.entity_id
_entity_poly.type
_entity_poly.pdbx_seq_one_letter_code
_entity_poly.pdbx_strand_id
1 'polypeptide(L)'
;MTAEMTVGLYLDVTIFSDFPQPRKVKVETGVKNHQCIVRHSLQPQRPTTADSSADSGENLIRSVRSTSYFVLISQEPARALAMSDDEVDLELLDLLRNHLQGKVAVGGEPETGVLEGAEYVYDNGVDVAIDMRSTKMAAETIYAQMQQTHYSTATWSEHELHPQAKDDKTVAFIFTMDLLNFSFWSELPDDERFAVEYRGKQWTGYWSLVAALQRALDDDIPITDPHFWQDEEECNLETLRHVFRSCTDEEMPMLRERLACLKESGQVLYERYDCSFANVISDAGGCAARLVNLLARDFPCFRDEHTFNGRSKPVRILKRAQILVADLWACFQGESWGKFRDIDKITMFADYRVPQILISMGALYCCPTLSAAIKDKRLLESGASWEVQLRACSIWCVELIRREILRRHPGTRVNAILIDFFLYDKMKELEDQGLGVFSHHRTRSIWY
;
A
#
# COMPACT_ATOMS: atom_id res chain seq x y z
N MET A 1 -51.45 -30.56 -25.41
CA MET A 1 -51.23 -29.10 -25.49
C MET A 1 -51.09 -28.65 -24.05
N THR A 2 -49.94 -28.26 -23.52
CA THR A 2 -48.72 -27.67 -24.10
C THR A 2 -47.53 -28.16 -23.27
N ALA A 3 -46.50 -28.61 -23.96
CA ALA A 3 -45.19 -28.92 -23.40
C ALA A 3 -44.35 -27.64 -23.49
N GLU A 4 -43.69 -27.24 -22.40
CA GLU A 4 -42.63 -26.24 -22.46
C GLU A 4 -41.29 -26.90 -22.15
N MET A 5 -40.47 -26.93 -23.20
CA MET A 5 -39.09 -27.37 -23.24
C MET A 5 -38.25 -26.41 -22.40
N THR A 6 -37.57 -26.92 -21.38
CA THR A 6 -36.43 -26.22 -20.79
C THR A 6 -35.17 -26.74 -21.49
N VAL A 7 -34.55 -25.87 -22.29
CA VAL A 7 -33.29 -26.12 -22.98
C VAL A 7 -32.15 -26.01 -21.96
N GLY A 8 -31.57 -27.14 -21.59
CA GLY A 8 -30.32 -27.20 -20.82
C GLY A 8 -29.12 -26.96 -21.74
N LEU A 9 -28.46 -25.83 -21.60
CA LEU A 9 -27.13 -25.61 -22.16
C LEU A 9 -26.10 -26.22 -21.19
N TYR A 10 -25.76 -27.50 -21.41
CA TYR A 10 -24.54 -28.10 -20.86
C TYR A 10 -23.36 -27.58 -21.67
N LEU A 11 -22.53 -26.73 -21.06
CA LEU A 11 -21.19 -26.43 -21.56
C LEU A 11 -20.25 -27.54 -21.09
N ASP A 12 -20.04 -28.53 -21.95
CA ASP A 12 -18.94 -29.49 -21.85
C ASP A 12 -17.61 -28.73 -22.00
N VAL A 13 -16.93 -28.49 -20.89
CA VAL A 13 -15.53 -28.05 -20.90
C VAL A 13 -14.66 -29.30 -21.00
N THR A 14 -14.36 -29.68 -22.24
CA THR A 14 -13.34 -30.69 -22.56
C THR A 14 -11.97 -30.13 -22.18
N ILE A 15 -11.43 -30.58 -21.04
CA ILE A 15 -10.06 -30.28 -20.62
C ILE A 15 -9.10 -31.13 -21.48
N PHE A 16 -8.42 -30.49 -22.43
CA PHE A 16 -7.23 -31.08 -23.06
C PHE A 16 -6.06 -31.01 -22.07
N SER A 17 -5.81 -32.12 -21.38
CA SER A 17 -4.61 -32.34 -20.60
C SER A 17 -3.53 -32.98 -21.48
N ASP A 18 -2.57 -32.20 -21.97
CA ASP A 18 -1.32 -32.74 -22.50
C ASP A 18 -0.18 -31.74 -22.25
N PHE A 19 0.48 -31.87 -21.10
CA PHE A 19 1.85 -31.42 -20.91
C PHE A 19 2.68 -32.55 -20.29
N PRO A 20 3.94 -32.74 -20.73
CA PRO A 20 4.70 -33.94 -20.45
C PRO A 20 5.27 -33.97 -19.03
N GLN A 21 5.21 -35.16 -18.44
CA GLN A 21 5.74 -35.55 -17.13
C GLN A 21 7.19 -35.07 -16.89
N PRO A 22 7.53 -34.53 -15.69
CA PRO A 22 8.92 -34.28 -15.33
C PRO A 22 9.66 -35.59 -15.05
N ARG A 23 10.82 -35.74 -15.70
CA ARG A 23 11.77 -36.83 -15.45
C ARG A 23 12.26 -36.78 -13.99
N LYS A 24 12.18 -37.92 -13.31
CA LYS A 24 12.79 -38.16 -11.99
C LYS A 24 14.30 -37.91 -12.06
N VAL A 25 14.80 -36.91 -11.33
CA VAL A 25 16.23 -36.77 -11.03
C VAL A 25 16.47 -37.33 -9.64
N LYS A 26 17.27 -38.39 -9.56
CA LYS A 26 17.81 -38.94 -8.33
C LYS A 26 18.80 -37.92 -7.75
N VAL A 27 18.55 -37.44 -6.54
CA VAL A 27 19.54 -36.68 -5.75
C VAL A 27 20.26 -37.70 -4.87
N GLU A 28 21.52 -37.99 -5.20
CA GLU A 28 22.44 -38.66 -4.28
C GLU A 28 23.19 -37.60 -3.48
N THR A 29 23.08 -37.70 -2.16
CA THR A 29 23.77 -36.87 -1.19
C THR A 29 25.22 -37.33 -1.05
N GLY A 30 26.15 -36.40 -1.28
CA GLY A 30 27.58 -36.61 -1.04
C GLY A 30 28.21 -35.34 -0.50
N VAL A 31 28.37 -35.26 0.82
CA VAL A 31 29.17 -34.23 1.48
C VAL A 31 30.64 -34.61 1.38
N LYS A 32 31.49 -33.71 0.87
CA LYS A 32 32.85 -33.49 1.39
C LYS A 32 33.43 -32.17 0.85
N ASN A 33 33.88 -31.36 1.81
CA ASN A 33 34.61 -30.09 1.71
C ASN A 33 35.68 -30.08 0.61
N HIS A 34 35.92 -28.91 -0.02
CA HIS A 34 37.19 -28.17 -0.04
C HIS A 34 36.98 -26.81 -0.74
N GLN A 35 37.51 -25.74 -0.16
CA GLN A 35 37.50 -24.37 -0.68
C GLN A 35 38.27 -24.25 -2.01
N CYS A 36 37.77 -23.43 -2.95
CA CYS A 36 38.65 -22.50 -3.66
C CYS A 36 37.88 -21.36 -4.34
N ILE A 37 38.41 -20.15 -4.14
CA ILE A 37 38.06 -18.89 -4.77
C ILE A 37 38.52 -18.92 -6.22
N VAL A 38 37.67 -18.55 -7.19
CA VAL A 38 38.12 -18.22 -8.55
C VAL A 38 37.47 -16.92 -9.02
N ARG A 39 38.34 -15.92 -9.21
CA ARG A 39 38.07 -14.66 -9.93
C ARG A 39 38.05 -14.93 -11.43
N HIS A 40 37.09 -14.36 -12.16
CA HIS A 40 37.11 -14.35 -13.63
C HIS A 40 37.80 -13.08 -14.14
N SER A 41 38.88 -13.26 -14.89
CA SER A 41 39.52 -12.23 -15.73
C SER A 41 39.41 -12.65 -17.19
N LEU A 42 38.77 -11.81 -18.01
CA LEU A 42 38.66 -11.94 -19.46
C LEU A 42 39.81 -11.17 -20.13
N GLN A 43 40.55 -11.82 -21.04
CA GLN A 43 41.28 -11.15 -22.13
C GLN A 43 41.21 -11.98 -23.42
N PRO A 44 41.12 -11.33 -24.61
CA PRO A 44 40.87 -12.00 -25.89
C PRO A 44 42.16 -12.29 -26.68
N GLN A 45 42.16 -13.37 -27.46
CA GLN A 45 43.20 -13.64 -28.46
C GLN A 45 42.69 -13.44 -29.89
N ARG A 46 43.56 -12.80 -30.69
CA ARG A 46 43.45 -12.53 -32.14
C ARG A 46 43.69 -13.81 -32.98
N PRO A 47 43.20 -13.88 -34.23
CA PRO A 47 43.66 -14.88 -35.20
C PRO A 47 44.74 -14.32 -36.15
N THR A 48 45.67 -15.20 -36.51
CA THR A 48 46.77 -15.03 -37.47
C THR A 48 46.38 -15.42 -38.90
N THR A 49 47.02 -14.75 -39.85
CA THR A 49 46.92 -14.82 -41.32
C THR A 49 47.68 -16.01 -41.95
N ALA A 50 47.21 -16.53 -43.09
CA ALA A 50 48.03 -16.95 -44.24
C ALA A 50 47.22 -17.18 -45.53
N ASP A 51 47.76 -16.61 -46.62
CA ASP A 51 47.55 -16.71 -48.08
C ASP A 51 47.45 -18.14 -48.67
N SER A 52 47.05 -18.48 -49.91
CA SER A 52 46.86 -17.79 -51.22
C SER A 52 46.16 -18.72 -52.24
N SER A 53 45.72 -18.12 -53.36
CA SER A 53 45.75 -18.59 -54.79
C SER A 53 44.46 -19.07 -55.48
N ALA A 54 43.94 -18.18 -56.35
CA ALA A 54 43.45 -18.32 -57.75
C ALA A 54 42.76 -19.61 -58.24
N ASP A 55 41.57 -19.48 -58.84
CA ASP A 55 41.35 -19.61 -60.29
C ASP A 55 39.90 -19.19 -60.71
N SER A 56 39.79 -18.89 -61.99
CA SER A 56 38.73 -18.41 -62.88
C SER A 56 37.41 -19.19 -62.97
N GLY A 57 36.34 -18.56 -63.51
CA GLY A 57 35.14 -19.28 -63.97
C GLY A 57 33.87 -18.44 -64.16
N GLU A 58 33.53 -18.19 -65.42
CA GLU A 58 32.36 -17.48 -65.95
C GLU A 58 30.99 -18.19 -65.78
N ASN A 59 29.92 -17.38 -65.91
CA ASN A 59 28.60 -17.68 -66.51
C ASN A 59 27.68 -18.76 -65.88
N LEU A 60 26.47 -18.36 -65.44
CA LEU A 60 25.24 -18.63 -66.20
C LEU A 60 23.99 -17.92 -65.64
N ILE A 61 23.23 -17.35 -66.57
CA ILE A 61 21.89 -16.74 -66.49
C ILE A 61 20.80 -17.83 -66.42
N ARG A 62 19.72 -17.59 -65.64
CA ARG A 62 18.28 -17.88 -65.96
C ARG A 62 17.42 -17.52 -64.72
N SER A 63 16.71 -16.39 -64.70
CA SER A 63 15.39 -16.11 -65.30
C SER A 63 14.26 -17.05 -64.80
N VAL A 64 13.40 -16.53 -63.90
CA VAL A 64 11.94 -16.73 -63.95
C VAL A 64 11.21 -15.50 -63.34
N ARG A 65 10.60 -14.70 -64.22
CA ARG A 65 9.27 -14.00 -64.18
C ARG A 65 8.81 -13.38 -62.85
N SER A 66 8.76 -12.05 -62.70
CA SER A 66 7.77 -11.09 -63.25
C SER A 66 6.32 -11.34 -62.83
N THR A 67 5.86 -10.61 -61.81
CA THR A 67 4.50 -10.04 -61.75
C THR A 67 4.56 -8.68 -61.07
N SER A 68 4.41 -7.62 -61.87
CA SER A 68 4.25 -6.25 -61.40
C SER A 68 2.79 -6.01 -61.00
N TYR A 69 2.56 -5.46 -59.81
CA TYR A 69 1.33 -4.73 -59.49
C TYR A 69 1.70 -3.26 -59.34
N PHE A 70 1.21 -2.44 -60.27
CA PHE A 70 1.21 -0.99 -60.20
C PHE A 70 0.23 -0.55 -59.11
N VAL A 71 0.70 0.22 -58.13
CA VAL A 71 -0.16 1.03 -57.25
C VAL A 71 0.21 2.49 -57.47
N LEU A 72 -0.84 3.27 -57.75
CA LEU A 72 -0.82 4.68 -58.11
C LEU A 72 -0.21 5.55 -56.99
N ILE A 73 0.75 6.39 -57.38
CA ILE A 73 1.35 7.43 -56.54
C ILE A 73 0.39 8.62 -56.51
N SER A 74 -0.22 8.89 -55.36
CA SER A 74 -0.77 10.23 -55.05
C SER A 74 0.29 11.01 -54.29
N GLN A 75 0.76 12.10 -54.89
CA GLN A 75 1.65 13.06 -54.24
C GLN A 75 0.84 13.98 -53.32
N GLU A 76 1.08 13.90 -52.01
CA GLU A 76 0.85 15.00 -51.07
C GLU A 76 2.19 15.31 -50.37
N PRO A 77 2.52 16.59 -50.14
CA PRO A 77 3.81 16.96 -49.59
C PRO A 77 3.87 16.72 -48.08
N ALA A 78 4.82 15.89 -47.65
CA ALA A 78 5.22 15.75 -46.27
C ALA A 78 5.78 17.09 -45.74
N ARG A 79 5.09 17.70 -44.78
CA ARG A 79 5.66 18.72 -43.91
C ARG A 79 6.71 18.06 -43.02
N ALA A 80 7.98 18.28 -43.33
CA ALA A 80 9.07 18.01 -42.41
C ALA A 80 8.95 18.95 -41.19
N LEU A 81 8.56 18.40 -40.05
CA LEU A 81 8.81 19.01 -38.75
C LEU A 81 10.30 18.80 -38.47
N ALA A 82 11.09 19.85 -38.66
CA ALA A 82 12.46 19.92 -38.17
C ALA A 82 12.40 19.82 -36.64
N MET A 83 12.86 18.69 -36.09
CA MET A 83 13.13 18.55 -34.67
C MET A 83 14.39 19.35 -34.36
N SER A 84 14.25 20.34 -33.48
CA SER A 84 15.34 21.13 -32.93
C SER A 84 16.06 20.28 -31.86
N ASP A 85 17.28 19.84 -32.13
CA ASP A 85 18.15 19.11 -31.19
C ASP A 85 18.71 19.98 -30.03
N ASP A 86 18.24 21.23 -29.89
CA ASP A 86 18.71 22.19 -28.87
C ASP A 86 17.70 22.41 -27.71
N GLU A 87 16.67 21.57 -27.56
CA GLU A 87 15.81 21.65 -26.37
C GLU A 87 16.49 21.03 -25.14
N VAL A 88 16.82 21.89 -24.20
CA VAL A 88 17.42 21.53 -22.92
C VAL A 88 16.44 20.67 -22.14
N ASP A 89 16.81 19.41 -21.89
CA ASP A 89 16.06 18.48 -21.06
C ASP A 89 16.03 19.00 -19.60
N LEU A 90 14.88 19.58 -19.24
CA LEU A 90 14.65 20.18 -17.92
C LEU A 90 14.63 19.12 -16.81
N GLU A 91 14.24 17.88 -17.12
CA GLU A 91 14.29 16.77 -16.16
C GLU A 91 15.73 16.34 -15.90
N LEU A 92 16.55 16.25 -16.94
CA LEU A 92 17.99 15.96 -16.80
C LEU A 92 18.72 17.09 -16.05
N LEU A 93 18.34 18.35 -16.28
CA LEU A 93 18.88 19.48 -15.52
C LEU A 93 18.48 19.46 -14.05
N ASP A 94 17.25 19.11 -13.72
CA ASP A 94 16.82 18.99 -12.32
C ASP A 94 17.50 17.80 -11.63
N LEU A 95 17.70 16.70 -12.35
CA LEU A 95 18.45 15.53 -11.86
C LEU A 95 19.93 15.87 -11.62
N LEU A 96 20.57 16.61 -12.55
CA LEU A 96 21.94 17.09 -12.41
C LEU A 96 22.07 18.16 -11.31
N ARG A 97 21.08 19.02 -11.14
CA ARG A 97 21.06 20.05 -10.07
C ARG A 97 20.97 19.37 -8.70
N ASN A 98 20.15 18.33 -8.56
CA ASN A 98 20.04 17.51 -7.34
C ASN A 98 21.32 16.69 -7.06
N HIS A 99 22.06 16.30 -8.10
CA HIS A 99 23.28 15.52 -7.96
C HIS A 99 24.52 16.38 -7.66
N LEU A 100 24.62 17.57 -8.24
CA LEU A 100 25.81 18.44 -8.16
C LEU A 100 25.75 19.44 -6.98
N GLN A 101 24.55 19.86 -6.56
CA GLN A 101 24.39 20.72 -5.39
C GLN A 101 24.27 19.84 -4.14
N GLY A 102 25.42 19.41 -3.62
CA GLY A 102 25.50 18.82 -2.27
C GLY A 102 24.68 19.66 -1.29
N LYS A 103 23.68 19.02 -0.67
CA LYS A 103 22.64 19.64 0.18
C LYS A 103 23.20 20.74 1.08
N VAL A 104 23.09 21.99 0.65
CA VAL A 104 23.15 23.13 1.56
C VAL A 104 21.90 23.03 2.41
N ALA A 105 22.07 22.73 3.70
CA ALA A 105 20.99 22.62 4.66
C ALA A 105 20.39 24.00 4.97
N VAL A 106 19.68 24.57 4.00
CA VAL A 106 18.56 25.46 4.28
C VAL A 106 17.48 24.57 4.86
N GLY A 107 16.96 24.87 6.04
CA GLY A 107 15.99 24.03 6.76
C GLY A 107 14.82 23.65 5.85
N GLY A 108 14.90 22.46 5.25
CA GLY A 108 13.92 21.98 4.29
C GLY A 108 12.56 21.82 4.95
N GLU A 109 11.51 21.86 4.14
CA GLU A 109 10.20 21.47 4.65
C GLU A 109 10.25 20.05 5.23
N PRO A 110 9.55 19.79 6.35
CA PRO A 110 9.50 18.44 6.91
C PRO A 110 9.02 17.41 5.87
N GLU A 111 9.64 16.24 5.90
CA GLU A 111 9.28 15.07 5.09
C GLU A 111 9.02 13.88 6.01
N THR A 112 8.09 13.01 5.63
CA THR A 112 7.80 11.78 6.40
C THR A 112 8.90 10.73 6.20
N GLY A 113 9.62 10.77 5.07
CA GLY A 113 10.60 9.75 4.68
C GLY A 113 9.98 8.40 4.28
N VAL A 114 8.64 8.32 4.20
CA VAL A 114 7.91 7.09 3.85
C VAL A 114 8.14 6.73 2.39
N LEU A 115 7.98 7.68 1.46
CA LEU A 115 8.22 7.43 0.03
C LEU A 115 9.67 7.03 -0.27
N GLU A 116 10.65 7.66 0.38
CA GLU A 116 12.07 7.29 0.23
C GLU A 116 12.36 5.85 0.71
N GLY A 117 11.67 5.41 1.75
CA GLY A 117 11.72 4.02 2.23
C GLY A 117 11.04 3.06 1.25
N ALA A 118 9.85 3.43 0.79
CA ALA A 118 9.03 2.63 -0.11
C ALA A 118 9.70 2.39 -1.47
N GLU A 119 10.23 3.44 -2.08
CA GLU A 119 10.97 3.38 -3.35
C GLU A 119 12.20 2.47 -3.23
N TYR A 120 12.97 2.60 -2.15
CA TYR A 120 14.13 1.76 -1.92
C TYR A 120 13.78 0.28 -1.82
N VAL A 121 12.70 -0.05 -1.09
CA VAL A 121 12.22 -1.44 -1.00
C VAL A 121 11.72 -1.94 -2.35
N TYR A 122 11.06 -1.10 -3.13
CA TYR A 122 10.66 -1.43 -4.49
C TYR A 122 11.87 -1.74 -5.39
N ASP A 123 12.91 -0.92 -5.35
CA ASP A 123 14.11 -1.07 -6.19
C ASP A 123 15.01 -2.25 -5.78
N ASN A 124 14.98 -2.64 -4.50
CA ASN A 124 15.89 -3.65 -3.93
C ASN A 124 15.16 -4.92 -3.45
N GLY A 125 13.83 -4.96 -3.58
CA GLY A 125 12.99 -6.11 -3.29
C GLY A 125 13.00 -7.15 -4.42
N VAL A 126 12.70 -8.40 -4.07
CA VAL A 126 12.70 -9.53 -5.02
C VAL A 126 11.43 -10.38 -4.95
N ASP A 127 10.62 -10.21 -3.91
CA ASP A 127 9.43 -11.01 -3.65
C ASP A 127 8.14 -10.31 -4.06
N VAL A 128 8.16 -8.98 -4.20
CA VAL A 128 6.99 -8.18 -4.61
C VAL A 128 7.38 -7.23 -5.73
N ALA A 129 6.60 -7.21 -6.81
CA ALA A 129 6.82 -6.38 -7.99
C ALA A 129 5.58 -5.55 -8.33
N ILE A 130 5.80 -4.42 -9.01
CA ILE A 130 4.72 -3.54 -9.51
C ILE A 130 4.70 -3.63 -11.04
N ASP A 131 3.53 -3.87 -11.63
CA ASP A 131 3.37 -3.85 -13.09
C ASP A 131 2.96 -2.46 -13.59
N MET A 132 3.88 -1.79 -14.28
CA MET A 132 3.70 -0.41 -14.73
C MET A 132 2.53 -0.22 -15.69
N ARG A 133 2.16 -1.24 -16.48
CA ARG A 133 1.04 -1.13 -17.43
C ARG A 133 -0.28 -1.19 -16.67
N SER A 134 -0.43 -2.15 -15.77
CA SER A 134 -1.58 -2.30 -14.90
C SER A 134 -1.74 -1.12 -13.96
N THR A 135 -0.65 -0.56 -13.42
CA THR A 135 -0.68 0.69 -12.63
C THR A 135 -1.31 1.85 -13.40
N LYS A 136 -0.95 2.02 -14.69
CA LYS A 136 -1.56 3.07 -15.53
C LYS A 136 -3.04 2.80 -15.83
N MET A 137 -3.41 1.54 -16.04
CA MET A 137 -4.82 1.15 -16.23
C MET A 137 -5.63 1.34 -14.94
N ALA A 138 -5.05 1.04 -13.79
CA ALA A 138 -5.62 1.27 -12.47
C ALA A 138 -5.85 2.77 -12.23
N ALA A 139 -4.90 3.62 -12.58
CA ALA A 139 -5.03 5.07 -12.49
C ALA A 139 -6.25 5.62 -13.25
N GLU A 140 -6.43 5.25 -14.53
CA GLU A 140 -7.61 5.67 -15.30
C GLU A 140 -8.91 5.11 -14.72
N THR A 141 -8.90 3.85 -14.27
CA THR A 141 -10.09 3.19 -13.69
C THR A 141 -10.52 3.85 -12.38
N ILE A 142 -9.56 4.07 -11.46
CA ILE A 142 -9.79 4.73 -10.17
C ILE A 142 -10.29 6.16 -10.42
N TYR A 143 -9.60 6.91 -11.27
CA TYR A 143 -10.01 8.28 -11.60
C TYR A 143 -11.44 8.34 -12.15
N ALA A 144 -11.77 7.52 -13.15
CA ALA A 144 -13.10 7.50 -13.74
C ALA A 144 -14.19 7.17 -12.72
N GLN A 145 -13.96 6.20 -11.84
CA GLN A 145 -14.92 5.83 -10.79
C GLN A 145 -15.08 6.92 -9.73
N MET A 146 -13.97 7.52 -9.26
CA MET A 146 -14.02 8.63 -8.31
C MET A 146 -14.79 9.84 -8.87
N GLN A 147 -14.66 10.13 -10.17
CA GLN A 147 -15.44 11.20 -10.81
C GLN A 147 -16.93 10.85 -10.90
N GLN A 148 -17.27 9.60 -11.20
CA GLN A 148 -18.67 9.16 -11.30
C GLN A 148 -19.40 9.19 -9.96
N THR A 149 -18.71 8.87 -8.86
CA THR A 149 -19.30 8.83 -7.51
C THR A 149 -19.15 10.14 -6.74
N HIS A 150 -18.48 11.15 -7.33
CA HIS A 150 -18.10 12.38 -6.62
C HIS A 150 -17.40 12.10 -5.28
N TYR A 151 -16.48 11.13 -5.29
CA TYR A 151 -15.82 10.63 -4.09
C TYR A 151 -15.07 11.75 -3.36
N SER A 152 -15.31 11.89 -2.06
CA SER A 152 -14.72 12.94 -1.23
C SER A 152 -14.59 12.47 0.22
N THR A 153 -13.88 13.23 1.05
CA THR A 153 -13.74 12.96 2.49
C THR A 153 -15.00 13.19 3.31
N ALA A 154 -16.06 13.76 2.70
CA ALA A 154 -17.32 14.02 3.39
C ALA A 154 -17.93 12.73 3.99
N THR A 155 -17.69 11.59 3.35
CA THR A 155 -18.11 10.27 3.82
C THR A 155 -17.59 9.92 5.20
N TRP A 156 -16.41 10.42 5.60
CA TRP A 156 -15.90 10.22 6.96
C TRP A 156 -16.84 10.86 7.98
N SER A 157 -17.24 12.11 7.78
CA SER A 157 -18.14 12.82 8.70
C SER A 157 -19.57 12.28 8.67
N GLU A 158 -19.99 11.67 7.58
CA GLU A 158 -21.36 11.15 7.40
C GLU A 158 -21.61 9.81 8.12
N HIS A 159 -20.57 9.11 8.59
CA HIS A 159 -20.73 7.81 9.21
C HIS A 159 -21.38 7.90 10.62
N GLU A 160 -22.35 7.03 10.91
CA GLU A 160 -23.19 7.11 12.12
C GLU A 160 -22.43 6.91 13.45
N LEU A 161 -21.25 6.30 13.38
CA LEU A 161 -20.38 6.05 14.53
C LEU A 161 -19.31 7.12 14.75
N HIS A 162 -19.08 8.04 13.80
CA HIS A 162 -18.10 9.10 13.98
C HIS A 162 -18.69 10.29 14.73
N PRO A 163 -17.92 10.95 15.62
CA PRO A 163 -18.37 12.16 16.30
C PRO A 163 -18.76 13.25 15.29
N GLN A 164 -19.94 13.83 15.48
CA GLN A 164 -20.48 14.89 14.62
C GLN A 164 -20.06 16.30 15.09
N ALA A 165 -19.71 16.43 16.37
CA ALA A 165 -19.14 17.64 16.91
C ALA A 165 -17.74 17.88 16.32
N LYS A 166 -17.31 19.15 16.28
CA LYS A 166 -15.97 19.56 15.84
C LYS A 166 -15.26 20.28 16.98
N ASP A 167 -15.11 19.60 18.12
CA ASP A 167 -14.53 20.13 19.36
C ASP A 167 -13.32 19.29 19.83
N ASP A 168 -12.77 19.65 20.99
CA ASP A 168 -11.62 18.96 21.60
C ASP A 168 -11.91 17.48 21.89
N LYS A 169 -13.18 17.11 22.16
CA LYS A 169 -13.55 15.71 22.40
C LYS A 169 -13.48 14.89 21.12
N THR A 170 -13.83 15.49 19.98
CA THR A 170 -13.64 14.86 18.67
C THR A 170 -12.17 14.61 18.37
N VAL A 171 -11.29 15.58 18.70
CA VAL A 171 -9.83 15.40 18.57
C VAL A 171 -9.33 14.24 19.45
N ALA A 172 -9.75 14.18 20.71
CA ALA A 172 -9.38 13.10 21.63
C ALA A 172 -9.92 11.73 21.15
N PHE A 173 -11.13 11.70 20.60
CA PHE A 173 -11.72 10.49 20.03
C PHE A 173 -10.91 9.97 18.84
N ILE A 174 -10.59 10.84 17.87
CA ILE A 174 -9.77 10.47 16.70
C ILE A 174 -8.42 9.93 17.16
N PHE A 175 -7.76 10.62 18.10
CA PHE A 175 -6.48 10.16 18.63
C PHE A 175 -6.58 8.75 19.26
N THR A 176 -7.58 8.53 20.11
CA THR A 176 -7.81 7.23 20.77
C THR A 176 -8.12 6.13 19.77
N MET A 177 -8.95 6.43 18.78
CA MET A 177 -9.34 5.51 17.72
C MET A 177 -8.12 5.07 16.92
N ASP A 178 -7.31 6.00 16.41
CA ASP A 178 -6.13 5.67 15.61
C ASP A 178 -4.99 5.05 16.42
N LEU A 179 -4.90 5.38 17.71
CA LEU A 179 -4.03 4.72 18.66
C LEU A 179 -4.37 3.23 18.86
N LEU A 180 -5.60 2.80 18.57
CA LEU A 180 -6.06 1.41 18.74
C LEU A 180 -6.41 0.70 17.42
N ASN A 181 -6.22 1.39 16.28
CA ASN A 181 -6.59 0.96 14.94
C ASN A 181 -5.56 -0.01 14.32
N PHE A 182 -5.50 -1.25 14.84
CA PHE A 182 -4.61 -2.30 14.32
C PHE A 182 -5.14 -3.73 14.49
N SER A 183 -4.80 -4.63 13.57
CA SER A 183 -4.94 -6.09 13.67
C SER A 183 -6.37 -6.60 13.95
N PHE A 184 -7.32 -6.28 13.05
CA PHE A 184 -8.72 -6.75 13.15
C PHE A 184 -9.04 -8.05 12.42
N TRP A 185 -8.10 -8.63 11.67
CA TRP A 185 -8.35 -9.89 10.98
C TRP A 185 -8.43 -11.06 11.97
N SER A 186 -9.23 -12.08 11.64
CA SER A 186 -9.44 -13.29 12.45
C SER A 186 -9.07 -14.55 11.68
N GLU A 187 -8.75 -15.61 12.43
CA GLU A 187 -8.61 -16.97 11.88
C GLU A 187 -9.94 -17.71 11.83
N LEU A 188 -10.92 -17.25 12.61
CA LEU A 188 -12.25 -17.84 12.75
C LEU A 188 -13.14 -17.51 11.54
N PRO A 189 -14.23 -18.28 11.35
CA PRO A 189 -15.30 -17.95 10.42
C PRO A 189 -15.94 -16.58 10.69
N ASP A 190 -16.64 -16.04 9.68
CA ASP A 190 -17.17 -14.68 9.71
C ASP A 190 -18.25 -14.43 10.79
N ASP A 191 -18.95 -15.48 11.21
CA ASP A 191 -19.98 -15.47 12.26
C ASP A 191 -19.41 -15.68 13.67
N GLU A 192 -18.17 -16.14 13.79
CA GLU A 192 -17.49 -16.38 15.08
C GLU A 192 -16.47 -15.28 15.43
N ARG A 193 -16.06 -14.47 14.45
CA ARG A 193 -15.04 -13.43 14.65
C ARG A 193 -15.47 -12.35 15.64
N PHE A 194 -14.50 -11.62 16.18
CA PHE A 194 -14.73 -10.50 17.09
C PHE A 194 -15.76 -9.51 16.51
N ALA A 195 -16.82 -9.26 17.27
CA ALA A 195 -17.90 -8.38 16.86
C ALA A 195 -18.48 -7.63 18.05
N VAL A 196 -18.95 -6.41 17.81
CA VAL A 196 -19.52 -5.55 18.85
C VAL A 196 -20.96 -5.22 18.47
N GLU A 197 -21.89 -5.60 19.34
CA GLU A 197 -23.27 -5.12 19.22
C GLU A 197 -23.39 -3.72 19.86
N TYR A 198 -23.88 -2.76 19.07
CA TYR A 198 -24.09 -1.39 19.49
C TYR A 198 -25.20 -0.74 18.66
N ARG A 199 -26.15 -0.07 19.35
CA ARG A 199 -27.34 0.56 18.75
C ARG A 199 -28.17 -0.39 17.87
N GLY A 200 -28.30 -1.66 18.29
CA GLY A 200 -29.09 -2.68 17.60
C GLY A 200 -28.48 -3.19 16.29
N LYS A 201 -27.20 -2.92 16.05
CA LYS A 201 -26.43 -3.42 14.90
C LYS A 201 -25.17 -4.14 15.39
N GLN A 202 -24.78 -5.17 14.65
CA GLN A 202 -23.51 -5.88 14.85
C GLN A 202 -22.42 -5.25 13.99
N TRP A 203 -21.30 -4.88 14.61
CA TRP A 203 -20.16 -4.24 13.97
C TRP A 203 -18.95 -5.18 13.99
N THR A 204 -18.21 -5.23 12.87
CA THR A 204 -17.01 -6.09 12.72
C THR A 204 -15.85 -5.29 12.15
N GLY A 205 -14.63 -5.85 12.22
CA GLY A 205 -13.43 -5.19 11.70
C GLY A 205 -13.17 -3.84 12.40
N TYR A 206 -12.72 -2.85 11.63
CA TYR A 206 -12.52 -1.48 12.13
C TYR A 206 -13.75 -0.91 12.84
N TRP A 207 -14.96 -1.12 12.30
CA TRP A 207 -16.17 -0.56 12.89
C TRP A 207 -16.50 -1.11 14.27
N SER A 208 -16.05 -2.33 14.60
CA SER A 208 -16.19 -2.88 15.95
C SER A 208 -15.40 -2.09 17.00
N LEU A 209 -14.23 -1.53 16.63
CA LEU A 209 -13.47 -0.64 17.51
C LEU A 209 -14.24 0.65 17.77
N VAL A 210 -14.71 1.31 16.71
CA VAL A 210 -15.44 2.59 16.82
C VAL A 210 -16.72 2.40 17.64
N ALA A 211 -17.46 1.32 17.41
CA ALA A 211 -18.64 0.96 18.19
C ALA A 211 -18.32 0.74 19.67
N ALA A 212 -17.22 0.05 19.99
CA ALA A 212 -16.81 -0.16 21.38
C ALA A 212 -16.41 1.13 22.09
N LEU A 213 -15.70 2.04 21.40
CA LEU A 213 -15.33 3.35 21.95
C LEU A 213 -16.57 4.21 22.22
N GLN A 214 -17.51 4.28 21.27
CA GLN A 214 -18.77 5.01 21.46
C GLN A 214 -19.61 4.40 22.60
N ARG A 215 -19.71 3.08 22.66
CA ARG A 215 -20.41 2.38 23.75
C ARG A 215 -19.79 2.68 25.10
N ALA A 216 -18.46 2.72 25.20
CA ALA A 216 -17.79 3.07 26.45
C ALA A 216 -18.11 4.50 26.90
N LEU A 217 -18.15 5.46 25.96
CA LEU A 217 -18.54 6.84 26.27
C LEU A 217 -20.01 6.95 26.68
N ASP A 218 -20.91 6.19 26.06
CA ASP A 218 -22.33 6.11 26.46
C ASP A 218 -22.50 5.43 27.84
N ASP A 219 -21.60 4.51 28.19
CA ASP A 219 -21.53 3.83 29.50
C ASP A 219 -20.77 4.67 30.57
N ASP A 220 -20.55 5.97 30.32
CA ASP A 220 -19.83 6.92 31.18
C ASP A 220 -18.35 6.55 31.49
N ILE A 221 -17.74 5.69 30.67
CA ILE A 221 -16.31 5.38 30.77
C ILE A 221 -15.52 6.40 29.92
N PRO A 222 -14.63 7.22 30.53
CA PRO A 222 -13.85 8.24 29.82
C PRO A 222 -12.67 7.64 29.04
N ILE A 223 -12.96 6.70 28.13
CA ILE A 223 -11.97 5.92 27.37
C ILE A 223 -11.06 6.78 26.47
N THR A 224 -11.44 8.04 26.20
CA THR A 224 -10.64 8.98 25.40
C THR A 224 -9.83 9.96 26.24
N ASP A 225 -9.89 9.87 27.57
CA ASP A 225 -9.21 10.76 28.50
C ASP A 225 -7.83 10.21 28.93
N PRO A 226 -6.73 10.94 28.72
CA PRO A 226 -5.41 10.57 29.20
C PRO A 226 -5.32 10.36 30.72
N HIS A 227 -6.15 11.04 31.52
CA HIS A 227 -6.19 10.85 32.97
C HIS A 227 -6.69 9.45 33.32
N PHE A 228 -7.76 9.00 32.65
CA PHE A 228 -8.25 7.63 32.78
C PHE A 228 -7.16 6.64 32.38
N TRP A 229 -6.43 6.89 31.28
CA TRP A 229 -5.36 5.99 30.87
C TRP A 229 -4.22 5.88 31.88
N GLN A 230 -3.92 6.91 32.66
CA GLN A 230 -2.87 6.85 33.67
C GLN A 230 -3.30 6.13 34.95
N ASP A 231 -4.59 6.12 35.26
CA ASP A 231 -5.10 5.44 36.44
C ASP A 231 -5.00 3.91 36.29
N GLU A 232 -4.19 3.26 37.13
CA GLU A 232 -3.98 1.81 37.11
C GLU A 232 -5.17 1.01 37.67
N GLU A 233 -5.99 1.64 38.52
CA GLU A 233 -7.17 1.01 39.10
C GLU A 233 -8.34 1.10 38.12
N GLU A 234 -8.54 2.27 37.49
CA GLU A 234 -9.63 2.50 36.52
C GLU A 234 -9.31 1.90 35.15
N CYS A 235 -8.13 2.17 34.58
CA CYS A 235 -7.73 1.68 33.26
C CYS A 235 -6.79 0.48 33.37
N ASN A 236 -7.39 -0.70 33.54
CA ASN A 236 -6.70 -1.98 33.60
C ASN A 236 -7.26 -2.97 32.55
N LEU A 237 -6.69 -4.18 32.52
CA LEU A 237 -7.08 -5.19 31.53
C LEU A 237 -8.53 -5.65 31.65
N GLU A 238 -9.09 -5.68 32.87
CA GLU A 238 -10.48 -6.06 33.09
C GLU A 238 -11.43 -4.97 32.60
N THR A 239 -11.13 -3.71 32.89
CA THR A 239 -11.90 -2.57 32.33
C THR A 239 -11.84 -2.57 30.81
N LEU A 240 -10.68 -2.84 30.21
CA LEU A 240 -10.57 -2.94 28.75
C LEU A 240 -11.32 -4.15 28.17
N ARG A 241 -11.31 -5.29 28.86
CA ARG A 241 -12.12 -6.46 28.50
C ARG A 241 -13.61 -6.11 28.53
N HIS A 242 -14.04 -5.31 29.50
CA HIS A 242 -15.41 -4.81 29.58
C HIS A 242 -15.74 -3.83 28.44
N VAL A 243 -14.88 -2.84 28.17
CA VAL A 243 -15.06 -1.85 27.10
C VAL A 243 -15.16 -2.55 25.73
N PHE A 244 -14.19 -3.43 25.44
CA PHE A 244 -14.10 -4.17 24.18
C PHE A 244 -14.81 -5.53 24.22
N ARG A 245 -15.81 -5.72 25.09
CA ARG A 245 -16.57 -6.96 25.16
C ARG A 245 -17.23 -7.30 23.82
N SER A 246 -17.00 -8.51 23.35
CA SER A 246 -17.55 -9.05 22.11
C SER A 246 -18.97 -9.58 22.31
N CYS A 247 -19.78 -9.61 21.25
CA CYS A 247 -21.01 -10.39 21.20
C CYS A 247 -20.78 -11.82 20.67
N THR A 248 -19.53 -12.18 20.34
CA THR A 248 -19.06 -13.53 20.01
C THR A 248 -18.06 -14.05 21.05
N ASP A 249 -17.60 -15.30 20.91
CA ASP A 249 -16.62 -15.90 21.81
C ASP A 249 -15.17 -15.40 21.57
N GLU A 250 -14.90 -14.77 20.41
CA GLU A 250 -13.58 -14.18 20.15
C GLU A 250 -13.40 -12.88 20.94
N GLU A 251 -12.31 -12.78 21.71
CA GLU A 251 -11.91 -11.54 22.39
C GLU A 251 -11.31 -10.53 21.39
N MET A 252 -11.38 -9.23 21.71
CA MET A 252 -10.66 -8.20 20.97
C MET A 252 -9.18 -8.62 20.77
N PRO A 253 -8.71 -8.77 19.53
CA PRO A 253 -7.34 -9.16 19.26
C PRO A 253 -6.36 -8.20 19.93
N MET A 254 -5.23 -8.69 20.44
CA MET A 254 -4.16 -7.86 21.01
C MET A 254 -4.64 -6.85 22.08
N LEU A 255 -5.56 -7.28 22.97
CA LEU A 255 -6.12 -6.41 24.01
C LEU A 255 -5.05 -5.86 24.97
N ARG A 256 -4.02 -6.66 25.29
CA ARG A 256 -2.91 -6.24 26.18
C ARG A 256 -2.07 -5.15 25.53
N GLU A 257 -1.80 -5.28 24.24
CA GLU A 257 -1.04 -4.32 23.46
C GLU A 257 -1.82 -3.01 23.29
N ARG A 258 -3.15 -3.08 23.16
CA ARG A 258 -4.03 -1.90 23.19
C ARG A 258 -3.93 -1.16 24.54
N LEU A 259 -3.98 -1.88 25.66
CA LEU A 259 -3.76 -1.29 26.98
C LEU A 259 -2.39 -0.61 27.06
N ALA A 260 -1.34 -1.29 26.60
CA ALA A 260 0.02 -0.75 26.61
C ALA A 260 0.12 0.54 25.78
N CYS A 261 -0.53 0.60 24.60
CA CYS A 261 -0.57 1.80 23.76
C CYS A 261 -1.24 2.99 24.48
N LEU A 262 -2.34 2.76 25.22
CA LEU A 262 -3.01 3.81 26.01
C LEU A 262 -2.11 4.30 27.15
N LYS A 263 -1.51 3.38 27.91
CA LYS A 263 -0.62 3.70 29.04
C LYS A 263 0.61 4.48 28.58
N GLU A 264 1.26 4.03 27.50
CA GLU A 264 2.41 4.71 26.90
C GLU A 264 2.04 6.11 26.40
N SER A 265 0.93 6.23 25.67
CA SER A 265 0.52 7.51 25.10
C SER A 265 0.06 8.50 26.17
N GLY A 266 -0.61 8.02 27.23
CA GLY A 266 -0.94 8.83 28.39
C GLY A 266 0.31 9.41 29.05
N GLN A 267 1.35 8.58 29.26
CA GLN A 267 2.61 9.04 29.86
C GLN A 267 3.24 10.15 29.02
N VAL A 268 3.30 9.97 27.70
CA VAL A 268 3.86 10.97 26.77
C VAL A 268 3.07 12.28 26.83
N LEU A 269 1.73 12.22 26.87
CA LEU A 269 0.90 13.42 26.97
C LEU A 269 1.12 14.18 28.27
N TYR A 270 1.27 13.48 29.40
CA TYR A 270 1.57 14.08 30.70
C TYR A 270 2.95 14.74 30.73
N GLU A 271 3.96 14.06 30.19
CA GLU A 271 5.35 14.55 30.27
C GLU A 271 5.62 15.74 29.34
N ARG A 272 4.90 15.85 28.22
CA ARG A 272 5.30 16.76 27.13
C ARG A 272 4.21 17.68 26.60
N TYR A 273 2.94 17.37 26.83
CA TYR A 273 1.84 18.00 26.11
C TYR A 273 0.69 18.45 27.01
N ASP A 274 0.95 18.67 28.31
CA ASP A 274 -0.03 19.12 29.31
C ASP A 274 -1.33 18.28 29.27
N CYS A 275 -1.18 16.96 29.13
CA CYS A 275 -2.28 16.00 29.06
C CYS A 275 -3.25 16.21 27.88
N SER A 276 -2.86 16.94 26.83
CA SER A 276 -3.75 17.27 25.70
C SER A 276 -3.16 16.94 24.35
N PHE A 277 -3.87 16.13 23.57
CA PHE A 277 -3.46 15.82 22.19
C PHE A 277 -3.55 17.06 21.27
N ALA A 278 -4.41 18.02 21.57
CA ALA A 278 -4.48 19.27 20.81
C ALA A 278 -3.14 20.04 20.84
N ASN A 279 -2.36 19.91 21.91
CA ASN A 279 -1.03 20.50 22.00
C ASN A 279 -0.03 19.82 21.06
N VAL A 280 -0.15 18.51 20.83
CA VAL A 280 0.66 17.79 19.82
C VAL A 280 0.36 18.33 18.40
N ILE A 281 -0.92 18.56 18.09
CA ILE A 281 -1.35 19.15 16.81
C ILE A 281 -0.83 20.60 16.69
N SER A 282 -0.91 21.39 17.76
CA SER A 282 -0.40 22.76 17.81
C SER A 282 1.10 22.82 17.53
N ASP A 283 1.89 21.92 18.13
CA ASP A 283 3.33 21.80 17.91
C ASP A 283 3.70 21.39 16.48
N ALA A 284 2.78 20.75 15.76
CA ALA A 284 2.94 20.48 14.33
C ALA A 284 2.83 21.74 13.46
N GLY A 285 2.23 22.82 13.96
CA GLY A 285 2.15 24.12 13.27
C GLY A 285 1.46 24.05 11.90
N GLY A 286 0.41 23.24 11.77
CA GLY A 286 -0.33 23.06 10.51
C GLY A 286 0.47 22.34 9.41
N CYS A 287 1.47 21.54 9.79
CA CYS A 287 2.29 20.74 8.88
C CYS A 287 2.05 19.24 9.12
N ALA A 288 1.44 18.56 8.14
CA ALA A 288 1.10 17.15 8.16
C ALA A 288 2.35 16.27 8.36
N ALA A 289 3.41 16.51 7.59
CA ALA A 289 4.65 15.76 7.72
C ALA A 289 5.32 15.98 9.09
N ARG A 290 5.18 17.16 9.69
CA ARG A 290 5.67 17.42 11.05
C ARG A 290 4.87 16.64 12.08
N LEU A 291 3.55 16.62 11.98
CA LEU A 291 2.69 15.85 12.90
C LEU A 291 3.03 14.36 12.87
N VAL A 292 3.15 13.76 11.68
CA VAL A 292 3.60 12.36 11.52
C VAL A 292 4.95 12.12 12.21
N ASN A 293 5.90 13.04 12.04
CA ASN A 293 7.22 12.92 12.66
C ASN A 293 7.19 13.10 14.18
N LEU A 294 6.35 13.99 14.71
CA LEU A 294 6.14 14.15 16.16
C LEU A 294 5.56 12.87 16.76
N LEU A 295 4.52 12.31 16.14
CA LEU A 295 3.91 11.05 16.55
C LEU A 295 4.94 9.92 16.60
N ALA A 296 5.66 9.67 15.50
CA ALA A 296 6.68 8.62 15.45
C ALA A 296 7.86 8.85 16.42
N ARG A 297 8.21 10.10 16.70
CA ARG A 297 9.30 10.45 17.62
C ARG A 297 8.90 10.23 19.07
N ASP A 298 7.73 10.72 19.47
CA ASP A 298 7.37 10.83 20.88
C ASP A 298 6.51 9.69 21.38
N PHE A 299 5.75 9.03 20.49
CA PHE A 299 4.87 7.92 20.82
C PHE A 299 5.42 6.64 20.15
N PRO A 300 6.18 5.80 20.88
CA PRO A 300 6.81 4.61 20.31
C PRO A 300 5.85 3.68 19.54
N CYS A 301 4.61 3.53 19.99
CA CYS A 301 3.59 2.75 19.31
C CYS A 301 3.22 3.26 17.89
N PHE A 302 3.53 4.52 17.55
CA PHE A 302 3.37 5.05 16.18
C PHE A 302 4.63 4.89 15.31
N ARG A 303 5.77 4.44 15.88
CA ARG A 303 7.06 4.31 15.19
C ARG A 303 7.18 3.01 14.38
N ASP A 304 6.32 2.87 13.39
CA ASP A 304 6.29 1.76 12.42
C ASP A 304 7.47 1.87 11.44
N GLU A 305 8.62 1.33 11.88
CA GLU A 305 9.92 1.37 11.23
C GLU A 305 10.58 -0.01 11.19
N HIS A 306 11.15 -0.39 10.04
CA HIS A 306 11.73 -1.71 9.83
C HIS A 306 13.11 -1.64 9.16
N THR A 307 13.98 -2.60 9.47
CA THR A 307 15.25 -2.77 8.76
C THR A 307 15.01 -3.42 7.40
N PHE A 308 15.78 -3.00 6.39
CA PHE A 308 15.75 -3.63 5.08
C PHE A 308 17.17 -3.75 4.50
N ASN A 309 17.41 -4.81 3.75
CA ASN A 309 18.76 -5.17 3.28
C ASN A 309 19.40 -4.03 2.49
N GLY A 310 20.67 -3.74 2.79
CA GLY A 310 21.46 -2.71 2.11
C GLY A 310 21.17 -1.26 2.52
N ARG A 311 20.17 -1.02 3.39
CA ARG A 311 19.79 0.32 3.84
C ARG A 311 20.34 0.59 5.25
N SER A 312 20.99 1.73 5.46
CA SER A 312 21.50 2.13 6.78
C SER A 312 20.43 2.77 7.67
N LYS A 313 19.45 3.44 7.08
CA LYS A 313 18.28 4.00 7.78
C LYS A 313 17.12 3.01 7.73
N PRO A 314 16.28 2.94 8.76
CA PRO A 314 15.08 2.11 8.67
C PRO A 314 14.16 2.59 7.54
N VAL A 315 13.38 1.66 7.00
CA VAL A 315 12.21 1.93 6.16
C VAL A 315 11.09 2.38 7.07
N ARG A 316 10.54 3.56 6.82
CA ARG A 316 9.44 4.13 7.59
C ARG A 316 8.13 3.85 6.86
N ILE A 317 7.17 3.22 7.52
CA ILE A 317 5.82 2.99 6.96
C ILE A 317 4.82 3.91 7.66
N LEU A 318 4.92 4.03 8.98
CA LEU A 318 4.19 5.01 9.80
C LEU A 318 2.67 5.01 9.57
N LYS A 319 2.07 3.84 9.30
CA LYS A 319 0.66 3.73 8.85
C LYS A 319 -0.29 4.48 9.79
N ARG A 320 -0.22 4.18 11.10
CA ARG A 320 -1.14 4.79 12.08
C ARG A 320 -0.86 6.26 12.36
N ALA A 321 0.38 6.72 12.19
CA ALA A 321 0.67 8.14 12.32
C ALA A 321 0.11 8.92 11.13
N GLN A 322 0.16 8.33 9.93
CA GLN A 322 -0.38 8.91 8.70
C GLN A 322 -1.91 8.92 8.68
N ILE A 323 -2.56 7.82 9.10
CA ILE A 323 -4.04 7.75 9.15
C ILE A 323 -4.62 8.78 10.13
N LEU A 324 -3.97 9.01 11.27
CA LEU A 324 -4.39 10.02 12.24
C LEU A 324 -4.43 11.42 11.62
N VAL A 325 -3.38 11.79 10.87
CA VAL A 325 -3.37 13.09 10.17
C VAL A 325 -4.49 13.16 9.12
N ALA A 326 -4.75 12.06 8.42
CA ALA A 326 -5.81 11.97 7.43
C ALA A 326 -7.20 12.06 8.05
N ASP A 327 -7.45 11.44 9.19
CA ASP A 327 -8.72 11.47 9.89
C ASP A 327 -9.01 12.84 10.49
N LEU A 328 -8.00 13.53 11.05
CA LEU A 328 -8.12 14.94 11.42
C LEU A 328 -8.45 15.81 10.19
N TRP A 329 -7.73 15.63 9.09
CA TRP A 329 -7.97 16.38 7.86
C TRP A 329 -9.38 16.16 7.30
N ALA A 330 -9.83 14.90 7.27
CA ALA A 330 -11.15 14.52 6.77
C ALA A 330 -12.28 15.03 7.67
N CYS A 331 -12.18 14.77 8.99
CA CYS A 331 -13.16 15.18 9.99
C CYS A 331 -13.38 16.71 10.00
N PHE A 332 -12.30 17.48 10.01
CA PHE A 332 -12.37 18.94 10.04
C PHE A 332 -12.38 19.57 8.64
N GLN A 333 -12.41 18.76 7.58
CA GLN A 333 -12.51 19.20 6.18
C GLN A 333 -11.44 20.23 5.77
N GLY A 334 -10.21 20.06 6.26
CA GLY A 334 -9.11 20.99 6.00
C GLY A 334 -9.15 22.30 6.79
N GLU A 335 -10.03 22.43 7.78
CA GLU A 335 -10.15 23.60 8.66
C GLU A 335 -9.71 23.27 10.10
N SER A 336 -9.58 24.29 10.97
CA SER A 336 -9.20 24.14 12.39
C SER A 336 -8.03 23.15 12.60
N TRP A 337 -8.20 22.11 13.42
CA TRP A 337 -7.21 21.05 13.69
C TRP A 337 -6.89 20.15 12.48
N GLY A 338 -7.71 20.15 11.44
CA GLY A 338 -7.45 19.45 10.18
C GLY A 338 -6.76 20.32 9.12
N LYS A 339 -6.40 21.57 9.43
CA LYS A 339 -5.76 22.47 8.47
C LYS A 339 -4.27 22.15 8.32
N PHE A 340 -3.94 21.42 7.27
CA PHE A 340 -2.56 21.11 6.91
C PHE A 340 -2.17 21.73 5.57
N ARG A 341 -1.04 22.44 5.53
CA ARG A 341 -0.55 23.10 4.30
C ARG A 341 0.10 22.15 3.29
N ASP A 342 0.44 20.94 3.73
CA ASP A 342 1.21 19.93 3.00
C ASP A 342 0.56 18.54 3.11
N ILE A 343 -0.78 18.48 3.19
CA ILE A 343 -1.54 17.22 3.32
C ILE A 343 -1.19 16.19 2.23
N ASP A 344 -0.81 16.66 1.04
CA ASP A 344 -0.44 15.82 -0.11
C ASP A 344 0.90 15.06 0.06
N LYS A 345 1.62 15.28 1.18
CA LYS A 345 2.79 14.49 1.59
C LYS A 345 2.42 13.19 2.32
N ILE A 346 1.18 13.06 2.78
CA ILE A 346 0.68 11.82 3.38
C ILE A 346 0.47 10.79 2.28
N THR A 347 0.99 9.59 2.48
CA THR A 347 0.87 8.47 1.55
C THR A 347 -0.38 7.64 1.83
N MET A 348 -0.61 6.61 1.02
CA MET A 348 -1.59 5.57 1.33
C MET A 348 -1.21 4.80 2.62
N PHE A 349 -2.18 4.09 3.20
CA PHE A 349 -2.06 3.40 4.48
C PHE A 349 -1.89 1.90 4.27
N ALA A 350 -0.64 1.43 4.17
CA ALA A 350 -0.35 0.02 3.90
C ALA A 350 -0.73 -0.90 5.06
N ASP A 351 -1.97 -1.38 5.03
CA ASP A 351 -2.53 -2.43 5.88
C ASP A 351 -2.51 -3.79 5.16
N TYR A 352 -3.43 -4.70 5.50
CA TYR A 352 -3.61 -5.97 4.81
C TYR A 352 -4.64 -5.96 3.66
N ARG A 353 -5.47 -4.92 3.56
CA ARG A 353 -6.52 -4.79 2.54
C ARG A 353 -6.03 -4.13 1.27
N VAL A 354 -5.24 -3.07 1.37
CA VAL A 354 -4.81 -2.36 0.15
C VAL A 354 -3.88 -3.21 -0.74
N PRO A 355 -2.92 -3.99 -0.20
CA PRO A 355 -2.16 -4.94 -1.02
C PRO A 355 -3.07 -5.96 -1.73
N GLN A 356 -4.14 -6.40 -1.06
CA GLN A 356 -5.12 -7.37 -1.58
C GLN A 356 -5.82 -6.87 -2.85
N ILE A 357 -6.31 -5.62 -2.84
CA ILE A 357 -6.98 -5.04 -4.00
C ILE A 357 -5.98 -4.69 -5.11
N LEU A 358 -4.79 -4.19 -4.78
CA LEU A 358 -3.75 -3.91 -5.79
C LEU A 358 -3.30 -5.17 -6.53
N ILE A 359 -3.22 -6.31 -5.85
CA ILE A 359 -2.97 -7.62 -6.47
C ILE A 359 -4.14 -8.02 -7.37
N SER A 360 -5.37 -7.82 -6.91
CA SER A 360 -6.58 -8.18 -7.68
C SER A 360 -6.75 -7.31 -8.93
N MET A 361 -6.25 -6.07 -8.90
CA MET A 361 -6.17 -5.17 -10.06
C MET A 361 -4.99 -5.50 -10.99
N GLY A 362 -4.11 -6.44 -10.61
CA GLY A 362 -2.90 -6.77 -11.34
C GLY A 362 -1.83 -5.68 -11.31
N ALA A 363 -1.92 -4.70 -10.40
CA ALA A 363 -0.92 -3.64 -10.25
C ALA A 363 0.25 -4.08 -9.34
N LEU A 364 0.02 -5.04 -8.46
CA LEU A 364 1.01 -5.60 -7.53
C LEU A 364 1.10 -7.13 -7.72
N TYR A 365 2.31 -7.69 -7.71
CA TYR A 365 2.55 -9.12 -7.87
C TYR A 365 3.42 -9.65 -6.76
N CYS A 366 3.05 -10.81 -6.21
CA CYS A 366 3.86 -11.56 -5.26
C CYS A 366 4.60 -12.71 -5.98
N CYS A 367 5.80 -13.03 -5.54
CA CYS A 367 6.50 -14.22 -6.00
C CYS A 367 5.70 -15.49 -5.66
N PRO A 368 5.93 -16.64 -6.34
CA PRO A 368 5.12 -17.84 -6.15
C PRO A 368 5.10 -18.35 -4.69
N THR A 369 6.23 -18.24 -3.98
CA THR A 369 6.34 -18.68 -2.58
C THR A 369 5.55 -17.81 -1.63
N LEU A 370 5.61 -16.49 -1.79
CA LEU A 370 4.81 -15.55 -1.01
C LEU A 370 3.32 -15.71 -1.31
N SER A 371 2.96 -15.83 -2.60
CA SER A 371 1.57 -16.07 -3.03
C SER A 371 1.00 -17.35 -2.42
N ALA A 372 1.79 -18.43 -2.41
CA ALA A 372 1.40 -19.69 -1.77
C ALA A 372 1.25 -19.53 -0.25
N ALA A 373 2.17 -18.82 0.42
CA ALA A 373 2.08 -18.56 1.85
C ALA A 373 0.80 -17.79 2.23
N ILE A 374 0.44 -16.77 1.45
CA ILE A 374 -0.80 -15.98 1.65
C ILE A 374 -2.04 -16.86 1.41
N LYS A 375 -2.04 -17.65 0.32
CA LYS A 375 -3.15 -18.57 0.01
C LYS A 375 -3.36 -19.62 1.11
N ASP A 376 -2.26 -20.15 1.63
CA ASP A 376 -2.22 -21.11 2.74
C ASP A 376 -2.52 -20.45 4.10
N LYS A 377 -2.83 -19.14 4.13
CA LYS A 377 -3.12 -18.36 5.34
C LYS A 377 -1.98 -18.43 6.38
N ARG A 378 -0.73 -18.59 5.93
CA ARG A 378 0.43 -18.62 6.83
C ARG A 378 0.67 -17.25 7.44
N LEU A 379 1.04 -17.26 8.71
CA LEU A 379 1.45 -16.05 9.42
C LEU A 379 2.77 -15.53 8.84
N LEU A 380 2.78 -14.28 8.41
CA LEU A 380 3.98 -13.54 8.05
C LEU A 380 4.45 -12.76 9.28
N GLU A 381 5.71 -12.96 9.64
CA GLU A 381 6.34 -12.27 10.76
C GLU A 381 6.40 -10.75 10.50
N SER A 382 6.05 -9.95 11.52
CA SER A 382 6.13 -8.49 11.43
C SER A 382 7.59 -8.03 11.31
N GLY A 383 7.84 -7.12 10.38
CA GLY A 383 9.17 -6.63 10.06
C GLY A 383 10.01 -7.57 9.20
N ALA A 384 9.49 -8.76 8.85
CA ALA A 384 10.18 -9.66 7.94
C ALA A 384 10.10 -9.14 6.49
N SER A 385 11.06 -9.56 5.66
CA SER A 385 11.22 -9.06 4.29
C SER A 385 9.94 -9.11 3.45
N TRP A 386 9.15 -10.19 3.56
CA TRP A 386 7.89 -10.31 2.82
C TRP A 386 6.82 -9.31 3.26
N GLU A 387 6.67 -9.08 4.56
CA GLU A 387 5.70 -8.10 5.08
C GLU A 387 6.12 -6.68 4.72
N VAL A 388 7.41 -6.34 4.89
CA VAL A 388 7.95 -5.03 4.52
C VAL A 388 7.80 -4.78 3.01
N GLN A 389 8.12 -5.75 2.15
CA GLN A 389 7.96 -5.62 0.70
C GLN A 389 6.49 -5.44 0.28
N LEU A 390 5.56 -6.22 0.86
CA LEU A 390 4.12 -6.07 0.57
C LEU A 390 3.65 -4.66 0.87
N ARG A 391 3.97 -4.15 2.07
CA ARG A 391 3.51 -2.83 2.52
C ARG A 391 4.19 -1.69 1.76
N ALA A 392 5.52 -1.72 1.64
CA ALA A 392 6.30 -0.70 0.97
C ALA A 392 6.00 -0.61 -0.54
N CYS A 393 5.92 -1.75 -1.25
CA CYS A 393 5.57 -1.75 -2.67
C CYS A 393 4.11 -1.31 -2.90
N SER A 394 3.20 -1.53 -1.94
CA SER A 394 1.84 -1.00 -2.02
C SER A 394 1.81 0.53 -1.93
N ILE A 395 2.61 1.11 -1.02
CA ILE A 395 2.79 2.57 -0.92
C ILE A 395 3.31 3.13 -2.24
N TRP A 396 4.37 2.51 -2.77
CA TRP A 396 4.97 2.97 -4.01
C TRP A 396 4.03 2.82 -5.21
N CYS A 397 3.27 1.72 -5.27
CA CYS A 397 2.28 1.49 -6.32
C CYS A 397 1.20 2.58 -6.34
N VAL A 398 0.62 2.93 -5.20
CA VAL A 398 -0.39 3.99 -5.12
C VAL A 398 0.23 5.36 -5.43
N GLU A 399 1.47 5.62 -5.05
CA GLU A 399 2.16 6.85 -5.44
C GLU A 399 2.33 6.95 -6.96
N LEU A 400 2.67 5.86 -7.64
CA LEU A 400 2.72 5.81 -9.10
C LEU A 400 1.35 5.99 -9.75
N ILE A 401 0.29 5.41 -9.17
CA ILE A 401 -1.10 5.63 -9.58
C ILE A 401 -1.44 7.12 -9.48
N ARG A 402 -1.19 7.74 -8.32
CA ARG A 402 -1.44 9.17 -8.08
C ARG A 402 -0.75 10.04 -9.11
N ARG A 403 0.56 9.81 -9.34
CA ARG A 403 1.35 10.55 -10.34
C ARG A 403 0.77 10.41 -11.74
N GLU A 404 0.35 9.21 -12.14
CA GLU A 404 -0.27 9.00 -13.46
C GLU A 404 -1.62 9.72 -13.59
N ILE A 405 -2.47 9.70 -12.56
CA ILE A 405 -3.74 10.45 -12.57
C ILE A 405 -3.47 11.94 -12.77
N LEU A 406 -2.56 12.54 -11.99
CA LEU A 406 -2.23 13.96 -12.09
C LEU A 406 -1.60 14.33 -13.44
N ARG A 407 -0.80 13.42 -14.02
CA ARG A 407 -0.19 13.61 -15.35
C ARG A 407 -1.24 13.59 -16.47
N ARG A 408 -2.24 12.71 -16.37
CA ARG A 408 -3.30 12.52 -17.38
C ARG A 408 -4.42 13.54 -17.25
N HIS A 409 -4.72 13.97 -16.04
CA HIS A 409 -5.79 14.89 -15.70
C HIS A 409 -5.26 16.09 -14.89
N PRO A 410 -4.49 17.00 -15.52
CA PRO A 410 -3.96 18.17 -14.83
C PRO A 410 -5.11 19.02 -14.25
N GLY A 411 -4.98 19.41 -12.98
CA GLY A 411 -5.97 20.22 -12.27
C GLY A 411 -6.97 19.42 -11.42
N THR A 412 -6.98 18.08 -11.53
CA THR A 412 -7.69 17.23 -10.57
C THR A 412 -7.09 17.39 -9.19
N ARG A 413 -7.96 17.57 -8.18
CA ARG A 413 -7.57 17.56 -6.77
C ARG A 413 -7.67 16.12 -6.25
N VAL A 414 -6.58 15.37 -6.35
CA VAL A 414 -6.47 14.00 -5.84
C VAL A 414 -5.17 13.85 -5.05
N ASN A 415 -5.23 13.12 -3.95
CA ASN A 415 -4.07 12.77 -3.14
C ASN A 415 -4.11 11.28 -2.78
N ALA A 416 -3.03 10.78 -2.15
CA ALA A 416 -2.92 9.37 -1.83
C ALA A 416 -3.94 8.91 -0.78
N ILE A 417 -4.37 9.80 0.11
CA ILE A 417 -5.43 9.54 1.11
C ILE A 417 -6.75 9.19 0.41
N LEU A 418 -7.18 10.01 -0.55
CA LEU A 418 -8.42 9.79 -1.28
C LEU A 418 -8.39 8.49 -2.11
N ILE A 419 -7.23 8.17 -2.70
CA ILE A 419 -7.06 6.91 -3.43
C ILE A 419 -7.11 5.73 -2.46
N ASP A 420 -6.50 5.84 -1.29
CA ASP A 420 -6.52 4.81 -0.25
C ASP A 420 -7.94 4.51 0.24
N PHE A 421 -8.69 5.54 0.65
CA PHE A 421 -10.08 5.40 1.07
C PHE A 421 -10.94 4.74 -0.02
N PHE A 422 -10.77 5.18 -1.27
CA PHE A 422 -11.46 4.57 -2.41
C PHE A 422 -11.12 3.09 -2.58
N LEU A 423 -9.84 2.72 -2.49
CA LEU A 423 -9.39 1.33 -2.62
C LEU A 423 -9.93 0.46 -1.48
N TYR A 424 -9.97 0.98 -0.26
CA TYR A 424 -10.52 0.29 0.91
C TYR A 424 -12.02 0.02 0.75
N ASP A 425 -12.80 1.05 0.41
CA ASP A 425 -14.25 0.92 0.18
C ASP A 425 -14.54 -0.05 -0.97
N LYS A 426 -13.77 0.04 -2.06
CA LYS A 426 -13.92 -0.85 -3.20
C LYS A 426 -13.62 -2.30 -2.83
N MET A 427 -12.61 -2.54 -2.01
CA MET A 427 -12.31 -3.89 -1.51
C MET A 427 -13.50 -4.45 -0.71
N LYS A 428 -14.14 -3.62 0.13
CA LYS A 428 -15.33 -4.02 0.88
C LYS A 428 -16.52 -4.36 -0.01
N GLU A 429 -16.81 -3.54 -1.02
CA GLU A 429 -17.85 -3.84 -2.00
C GLU A 429 -17.61 -5.18 -2.72
N LEU A 430 -16.35 -5.50 -3.06
CA LEU A 430 -16.00 -6.76 -3.71
C LEU A 430 -16.17 -7.97 -2.79
N GLU A 431 -15.85 -7.83 -1.49
CA GLU A 431 -16.11 -8.86 -0.48
C GLU A 431 -17.61 -9.14 -0.36
N ASP A 432 -18.43 -8.10 -0.24
CA ASP A 432 -19.89 -8.22 -0.09
C ASP A 432 -20.56 -8.84 -1.32
N GLN A 433 -19.97 -8.66 -2.50
CA GLN A 433 -20.41 -9.28 -3.76
C GLN A 433 -19.96 -10.74 -3.90
N GLY A 434 -19.14 -11.27 -2.97
CA GLY A 434 -18.62 -12.63 -3.01
C GLY A 434 -17.71 -12.90 -4.21
N LEU A 435 -17.15 -11.85 -4.82
CA LEU A 435 -16.20 -12.00 -5.92
C LEU A 435 -14.92 -12.59 -5.35
N GLY A 436 -14.36 -13.60 -6.03
CA GLY A 436 -13.17 -14.32 -5.56
C GLY A 436 -11.95 -13.41 -5.51
N VAL A 437 -11.77 -12.71 -4.40
CA VAL A 437 -10.62 -11.83 -4.18
C VAL A 437 -9.44 -12.66 -3.67
N PHE A 438 -8.23 -12.27 -4.09
CA PHE A 438 -6.99 -12.82 -3.53
C PHE A 438 -7.03 -12.72 -2.00
N SER A 439 -6.53 -13.72 -1.27
CA SER A 439 -6.51 -13.65 0.21
C SER A 439 -5.59 -12.52 0.69
N HIS A 440 -5.95 -11.84 1.77
CA HIS A 440 -5.04 -10.88 2.40
C HIS A 440 -3.89 -11.61 3.14
N HIS A 441 -2.74 -10.96 3.30
CA HIS A 441 -1.68 -11.49 4.15
C HIS A 441 -2.08 -11.44 5.63
N ARG A 442 -1.53 -12.34 6.43
CA ARG A 442 -1.81 -12.43 7.87
C ARG A 442 -0.55 -12.11 8.65
N THR A 443 -0.51 -10.91 9.22
CA THR A 443 0.53 -10.48 10.15
C THR A 443 -0.17 -9.94 11.38
N ARG A 444 0.26 -10.39 12.56
CA ARG A 444 -0.23 -9.87 13.83
C ARG A 444 0.78 -8.84 14.33
N SER A 445 0.37 -7.57 14.43
CA SER A 445 1.26 -6.50 14.88
C SER A 445 0.47 -5.31 15.40
N ILE A 446 1.12 -4.43 16.16
CA ILE A 446 0.52 -3.16 16.58
C ILE A 446 0.51 -2.11 15.47
N TRP A 447 1.08 -2.39 14.30
CA TRP A 447 1.35 -1.38 13.28
C TRP A 447 0.18 -1.13 12.31
N TYR A 448 -0.67 -2.13 12.06
CA TYR A 448 -1.82 -2.04 11.15
C TYR A 448 -2.86 -3.13 11.39
#